data_AF-A0A0T9R0V3-F1
#
_entry.id   AF-A0A0T9R0V3-F1
#
_cell.length_a   1.000
_cell.length_b   1.000
_cell.length_c   1.000
_cell.angle_alpha   90.00
_cell.angle_beta   90.00
_cell.angle_gamma   90.00
#
_symmetry.space_group_name_H-M   'P 1'
#
loop_
_entity.id
_entity.type
_entity.pdbx_description
1 polymer ?
#
loop_
_entity_poly.entity_id
_entity_poly.type
_entity_poly.pdbx_seq_one_letter_code
_entity_poly.pdbx_strand_id
1 'polypeptide(L)'
;MKRKSTKALILVVVICLGLLLLGYQKVQDFARQPLAIKQETYFTLPAGTGRVALENLLLRDHVIANTDLFPWLLRIEPELANFKAGTYRFTPGMTVRGMLELLVSGKEAQFTVRFIEGKRLRDWLDELQQSKYVKHVLEGKTDAEIAQLLGLKESEHPEGWLYPDTYSYTAGTTDLALLKRAHERMEKTVEEIWQGRDDALPYKTPSDLVTMASIIEKETAVNEERTKVASVFIMTRPK
;
A
#
# COMPACT_ATOMS: atom_id res chain seq x y z
N MET A 1 -47.31 -33.14 42.24
CA MET A 1 -46.10 -33.50 41.47
C MET A 1 -45.68 -32.46 40.42
N LYS A 2 -46.59 -31.91 39.59
CA LYS A 2 -46.28 -30.97 38.48
C LYS A 2 -45.49 -29.69 38.86
N ARG A 3 -45.70 -29.11 40.04
CA ARG A 3 -45.00 -27.87 40.47
C ARG A 3 -43.49 -28.05 40.78
N LYS A 4 -43.04 -29.26 41.16
CA LYS A 4 -41.63 -29.52 41.48
C LYS A 4 -40.79 -29.67 40.21
N SER A 5 -41.33 -30.28 39.16
CA SER A 5 -40.65 -30.40 37.86
C SER A 5 -40.52 -29.07 37.13
N THR A 6 -41.49 -28.16 37.24
CA THR A 6 -41.39 -26.80 36.66
C THR A 6 -40.28 -25.98 37.32
N LYS A 7 -40.13 -26.04 38.66
CA LYS A 7 -39.05 -25.35 39.37
C LYS A 7 -37.67 -25.90 39.01
N ALA A 8 -37.55 -27.23 38.86
CA ALA A 8 -36.31 -27.86 38.39
C ALA A 8 -35.96 -27.46 36.95
N LEU A 9 -36.96 -27.40 36.06
CA LEU A 9 -36.76 -26.94 34.67
C LEU A 9 -36.29 -25.47 34.62
N ILE A 10 -36.93 -24.59 35.38
CA ILE A 10 -36.53 -23.17 35.48
C ILE A 10 -35.09 -23.06 36.00
N LEU A 11 -34.73 -23.84 37.03
CA LEU A 11 -33.37 -23.84 37.57
C LEU A 11 -32.34 -24.27 36.52
N VAL A 12 -32.63 -25.32 35.73
CA VAL A 12 -31.75 -25.77 34.65
C VAL A 12 -31.60 -24.69 33.58
N VAL A 13 -32.70 -24.05 33.16
CA VAL A 13 -32.67 -22.96 32.18
C VAL A 13 -31.84 -21.78 32.68
N VAL A 14 -31.99 -21.39 33.95
CA VAL A 14 -31.20 -20.31 34.57
C VAL A 14 -29.72 -20.66 34.61
N ILE A 15 -29.38 -21.91 34.96
CA ILE A 15 -27.98 -22.39 34.94
C ILE A 15 -27.42 -22.35 33.50
N CYS A 16 -28.17 -22.82 32.51
CA CYS A 16 -27.75 -22.77 31.10
C CYS A 16 -27.54 -21.33 30.62
N LEU A 17 -28.45 -20.42 30.96
CA LEU A 17 -28.31 -18.99 30.65
C LEU A 17 -27.10 -18.36 31.33
N GLY A 18 -26.86 -18.70 32.61
CA GLY A 18 -25.68 -18.25 33.34
C GLY A 18 -24.39 -18.74 32.69
N LEU A 19 -24.33 -20.01 32.27
CA LEU A 19 -23.17 -20.57 31.56
C LEU A 19 -22.95 -19.92 30.20
N LEU A 20 -24.01 -19.64 29.44
CA LEU A 20 -23.93 -18.92 28.17
C LEU A 20 -23.42 -17.49 28.34
N LEU A 21 -23.92 -16.76 29.35
CA LEU A 21 -23.45 -15.42 29.69
C LEU A 21 -21.98 -15.41 30.10
N LEU A 22 -21.55 -16.36 30.93
CA LEU A 22 -20.14 -16.49 31.32
C LEU A 22 -19.25 -16.83 30.12
N GLY A 23 -19.70 -17.71 29.23
CA GLY A 23 -19.00 -18.02 27.98
C GLY A 23 -18.85 -16.79 27.09
N TYR A 24 -19.94 -16.03 26.90
CA TYR A 24 -19.94 -14.78 26.15
C TYR A 24 -18.98 -13.75 26.75
N GLN A 25 -19.00 -13.56 28.07
CA GLN A 25 -18.08 -12.66 28.77
C GLN A 25 -16.62 -13.04 28.55
N LYS A 26 -16.27 -14.34 28.67
CA LYS A 26 -14.90 -14.79 28.41
C LYS A 26 -14.43 -14.48 26.98
N VAL A 27 -15.30 -14.64 25.99
CA VAL A 27 -14.96 -14.30 24.60
C VAL A 27 -14.78 -12.78 24.43
N GLN A 28 -15.63 -11.98 25.08
CA GLN A 28 -15.50 -10.53 25.09
C GLN A 28 -14.21 -10.05 25.79
N ASP A 29 -13.83 -10.70 26.89
CA ASP A 29 -12.58 -10.41 27.60
C ASP A 29 -11.38 -10.76 26.72
N PHE A 30 -11.41 -11.92 26.05
CA PHE A 30 -10.41 -12.31 25.07
C PHE A 30 -10.28 -11.28 23.93
N ALA A 31 -11.40 -10.80 23.39
CA ALA A 31 -11.40 -9.79 22.33
C ALA A 31 -10.72 -8.47 22.77
N ARG A 32 -10.73 -8.16 24.07
CA ARG A 32 -10.10 -6.97 24.67
C ARG A 32 -8.67 -7.20 25.13
N GLN A 33 -8.17 -8.44 25.10
CA GLN A 33 -6.79 -8.71 25.48
C GLN A 33 -5.83 -8.01 24.52
N PRO A 34 -4.74 -7.41 25.03
CA PRO A 34 -3.72 -6.83 24.19
C PRO A 34 -2.97 -7.93 23.43
N LEU A 35 -2.50 -7.60 22.22
CA LEU A 35 -1.58 -8.43 21.47
C LEU A 35 -0.29 -8.68 22.27
N ALA A 36 0.35 -9.83 22.03
CA ALA A 36 1.58 -10.24 22.71
C ALA A 36 2.85 -9.51 22.19
N ILE A 37 2.68 -8.51 21.32
CA ILE A 37 3.77 -7.73 20.73
C ILE A 37 4.27 -6.65 21.69
N LYS A 38 5.59 -6.51 21.80
CA LYS A 38 6.25 -5.50 22.65
C LYS A 38 6.66 -4.24 21.89
N GLN A 39 6.79 -4.37 20.57
CA GLN A 39 7.17 -3.30 19.66
C GLN A 39 6.23 -3.32 18.47
N GLU A 40 6.34 -2.28 17.65
CA GLU A 40 5.65 -2.24 16.37
C GLU A 40 6.09 -3.39 15.47
N THR A 41 5.11 -4.11 14.93
CA THR A 41 5.32 -5.29 14.10
C THR A 41 4.49 -5.19 12.84
N TYR A 42 5.10 -5.46 11.69
CA TYR A 42 4.40 -5.62 10.42
C TYR A 42 3.97 -7.08 10.27
N PHE A 43 2.67 -7.31 10.17
CA PHE A 43 2.08 -8.64 9.98
C PHE A 43 1.53 -8.76 8.57
N THR A 44 2.04 -9.75 7.81
CA THR A 44 1.58 -10.01 6.44
C THR A 44 0.58 -11.17 6.44
N LEU A 45 -0.62 -10.89 5.96
CA LEU A 45 -1.68 -11.87 5.75
C LEU A 45 -1.75 -12.30 4.28
N PRO A 46 -1.37 -13.55 3.94
CA PRO A 46 -1.40 -14.01 2.56
C PRO A 46 -2.82 -14.05 1.95
N ALA A 47 -2.89 -13.92 0.63
CA ALA A 47 -4.13 -14.09 -0.11
C ALA A 47 -4.69 -15.52 0.05
N GLY A 48 -6.01 -15.64 0.16
CA GLY A 48 -6.68 -16.92 0.33
C GLY A 48 -6.57 -17.52 1.75
N THR A 49 -6.03 -16.78 2.73
CA THR A 49 -5.99 -17.24 4.12
C THR A 49 -7.42 -17.40 4.67
N GLY A 50 -7.74 -18.56 5.22
CA GLY A 50 -9.00 -18.83 5.93
C GLY A 50 -8.87 -18.62 7.45
N ARG A 51 -9.99 -18.75 8.18
CA ARG A 51 -10.05 -18.49 9.65
C ARG A 51 -9.01 -19.29 10.45
N VAL A 52 -8.90 -20.59 10.16
CA VAL A 52 -7.95 -21.50 10.82
C VAL A 52 -6.50 -21.17 10.45
N ALA A 53 -6.26 -20.77 9.20
CA ALA A 53 -4.93 -20.38 8.76
C ALA A 53 -4.49 -19.06 9.40
N LEU A 54 -5.38 -18.09 9.54
CA LEU A 54 -5.11 -16.84 10.27
C LEU A 54 -4.76 -17.13 11.74
N GLU A 55 -5.52 -17.99 12.40
CA GLU A 55 -5.25 -18.41 13.78
C GLU A 55 -3.84 -18.98 13.94
N ASN A 56 -3.47 -19.92 13.06
CA ASN A 56 -2.13 -20.54 13.07
C ASN A 56 -1.02 -19.52 12.78
N LEU A 57 -1.24 -18.56 11.87
CA LEU A 57 -0.29 -17.49 11.59
C LEU A 57 -0.07 -16.59 12.81
N LEU A 58 -1.15 -16.21 13.50
CA LEU A 58 -1.09 -15.34 14.68
C LEU A 58 -0.38 -16.02 15.87
N LEU A 59 -0.56 -17.33 16.04
CA LEU A 59 0.18 -18.12 17.03
C LEU A 59 1.66 -18.25 16.67
N ARG A 60 1.95 -18.63 15.41
CA ARG A 60 3.31 -18.85 14.91
C ARG A 60 4.16 -17.59 15.00
N ASP A 61 3.58 -16.45 14.65
CA ASP A 61 4.26 -15.16 14.65
C ASP A 61 4.22 -14.49 16.04
N HIS A 62 3.76 -15.21 17.07
CA HIS A 62 3.66 -14.75 18.47
C HIS A 62 2.89 -13.43 18.63
N VAL A 63 1.91 -13.19 17.76
CA VAL A 63 1.04 -12.00 17.82
C VAL A 63 0.01 -12.14 18.94
N ILE A 64 -0.48 -13.34 19.18
CA ILE A 64 -1.43 -13.67 20.26
C ILE A 64 -0.87 -14.83 21.07
N ALA A 65 -1.02 -14.77 22.40
CA ALA A 65 -0.52 -15.80 23.30
C ALA A 65 -1.37 -17.10 23.32
N ASN A 66 -2.66 -17.01 23.04
CA ASN A 66 -3.60 -18.13 23.01
C ASN A 66 -4.72 -17.86 21.98
N THR A 67 -5.23 -18.89 21.31
CA THR A 67 -6.34 -18.81 20.36
C THR A 67 -7.55 -19.70 20.69
N ASP A 68 -7.62 -20.33 21.87
CA ASP A 68 -8.73 -21.21 22.27
C ASP A 68 -10.12 -20.58 22.07
N LEU A 69 -10.23 -19.27 22.29
CA LEU A 69 -11.47 -18.49 22.16
C LEU A 69 -11.62 -17.78 20.81
N PHE A 70 -10.63 -17.88 19.92
CA PHE A 70 -10.61 -17.21 18.62
C PHE A 70 -11.73 -17.69 17.68
N PRO A 71 -12.00 -19.01 17.53
CA PRO A 71 -13.13 -19.48 16.72
C PRO A 71 -14.49 -19.02 17.25
N TRP A 72 -14.62 -18.90 18.57
CA TRP A 72 -15.85 -18.43 19.22
C TRP A 72 -16.06 -16.93 19.00
N LEU A 73 -15.00 -16.13 19.07
CA LEU A 73 -15.04 -14.71 18.74
C LEU A 73 -15.56 -14.49 17.32
N LEU A 74 -15.00 -15.18 16.33
CA LEU A 74 -15.45 -15.07 14.93
C LEU A 74 -16.85 -15.65 14.66
N ARG A 75 -17.40 -16.45 15.58
CA ARG A 75 -18.80 -16.92 15.50
C ARG A 75 -19.78 -15.90 16.08
N ILE A 76 -19.38 -15.22 17.15
CA ILE A 76 -20.19 -14.20 17.83
C ILE A 76 -20.16 -12.89 17.03
N GLU A 77 -19.00 -12.53 16.49
CA GLU A 77 -18.74 -11.33 15.68
C GLU A 77 -18.30 -11.77 14.26
N PRO A 78 -19.22 -12.28 13.41
CA PRO A 78 -18.89 -12.82 12.09
C PRO A 78 -18.31 -11.77 11.13
N GLU A 79 -18.56 -10.48 11.35
CA GLU A 79 -17.97 -9.36 10.63
C GLU A 79 -16.45 -9.33 10.75
N LEU A 80 -15.90 -9.76 11.90
CA LEU A 80 -14.45 -9.85 12.14
C LEU A 80 -13.78 -10.95 11.33
N ALA A 81 -14.56 -11.85 10.72
CA ALA A 81 -14.05 -12.90 9.87
C ALA A 81 -13.85 -12.49 8.41
N ASN A 82 -14.27 -11.27 8.01
CA ASN A 82 -14.14 -10.74 6.65
C ASN A 82 -12.80 -10.00 6.46
N PHE A 83 -11.72 -10.59 6.97
CA PHE A 83 -10.39 -10.00 6.88
C PHE A 83 -9.85 -10.03 5.45
N LYS A 84 -9.09 -9.00 5.08
CA LYS A 84 -8.49 -8.86 3.76
C LYS A 84 -7.02 -9.21 3.79
N ALA A 85 -6.52 -9.85 2.74
CA ALA A 85 -5.09 -10.07 2.56
C ALA A 85 -4.36 -8.73 2.45
N GLY A 86 -3.12 -8.68 2.92
CA GLY A 86 -2.34 -7.45 2.97
C GLY A 86 -1.32 -7.44 4.09
N THR A 87 -0.53 -6.38 4.18
CA THR A 87 0.40 -6.17 5.30
C THR A 87 -0.11 -5.09 6.22
N TYR A 88 -0.21 -5.40 7.51
CA TYR A 88 -0.79 -4.53 8.52
C TYR A 88 0.26 -4.14 9.56
N ARG A 89 0.16 -2.91 10.06
CA ARG A 89 1.00 -2.40 11.13
C ARG A 89 0.29 -2.62 12.46
N PHE A 90 0.83 -3.51 13.30
CA PHE A 90 0.35 -3.71 14.65
C PHE A 90 1.16 -2.88 15.64
N THR A 91 0.46 -2.21 16.55
CA THR A 91 1.06 -1.36 17.57
C THR A 91 0.96 -2.02 18.95
N PRO A 92 1.94 -1.81 19.85
CA PRO A 92 1.84 -2.28 21.23
C PRO A 92 0.54 -1.81 21.90
N GLY A 93 -0.11 -2.70 22.65
CA GLY A 93 -1.38 -2.39 23.34
C GLY A 93 -2.63 -2.47 22.45
N MET A 94 -2.49 -2.73 21.14
CA MET A 94 -3.63 -3.07 20.28
C MET A 94 -4.34 -4.32 20.83
N THR A 95 -5.67 -4.37 20.78
CA THR A 95 -6.43 -5.53 21.25
C THR A 95 -6.65 -6.55 20.13
N VAL A 96 -7.00 -7.79 20.48
CA VAL A 96 -7.37 -8.82 19.49
C VAL A 96 -8.51 -8.34 18.59
N ARG A 97 -9.56 -7.71 19.15
CA ARG A 97 -10.63 -7.10 18.36
C ARG A 97 -10.12 -6.01 17.43
N GLY A 98 -9.34 -5.05 17.95
CA GLY A 98 -8.84 -3.93 17.16
C GLY A 98 -7.93 -4.39 16.01
N MET A 99 -7.16 -5.46 16.23
CA MET A 99 -6.39 -6.14 15.19
C MET A 99 -7.31 -6.73 14.12
N LEU A 100 -8.35 -7.48 14.49
CA LEU A 100 -9.30 -8.04 13.53
C LEU A 100 -10.06 -6.95 12.76
N GLU A 101 -10.47 -5.88 13.43
CA GLU A 101 -11.09 -4.71 12.78
C GLU A 101 -10.14 -4.06 11.75
N LEU A 102 -8.85 -3.94 12.08
CA LEU A 102 -7.84 -3.45 11.16
C LEU A 102 -7.73 -4.35 9.91
N LEU A 103 -7.69 -5.66 10.12
CA LEU A 103 -7.65 -6.67 9.06
C LEU A 103 -8.90 -6.63 8.16
N VAL A 104 -10.08 -6.44 8.75
CA VAL A 104 -11.35 -6.29 8.00
C VAL A 104 -11.39 -4.99 7.20
N SER A 105 -10.87 -3.90 7.79
CA SER A 105 -10.86 -2.60 7.12
C SER A 105 -10.04 -2.62 5.82
N GLY A 106 -9.00 -3.46 5.75
CA GLY A 106 -8.05 -3.46 4.64
C GLY A 106 -7.11 -2.25 4.65
N LYS A 107 -6.99 -1.54 5.79
CA LYS A 107 -6.03 -0.45 5.95
C LYS A 107 -4.62 -1.01 6.10
N GLU A 108 -4.04 -1.39 4.97
CA GLU A 108 -2.67 -1.86 4.88
C GLU A 108 -1.67 -0.77 5.28
N ALA A 109 -0.51 -1.22 5.77
CA ALA A 109 0.64 -0.38 6.00
C ALA A 109 1.10 0.27 4.69
N GLN A 110 1.16 1.60 4.71
CA GLN A 110 1.65 2.41 3.61
C GLN A 110 3.11 2.75 3.84
N PHE A 111 3.90 2.58 2.79
CA PHE A 111 5.28 3.00 2.67
C PHE A 111 5.38 4.05 1.57
N THR A 112 6.47 4.81 1.54
CA THR A 112 6.69 5.85 0.55
C THR A 112 8.07 5.71 -0.07
N VAL A 113 8.16 5.90 -1.37
CA VAL A 113 9.42 6.08 -2.10
C VAL A 113 9.39 7.46 -2.76
N ARG A 114 10.52 8.18 -2.78
CA ARG A 114 10.57 9.56 -3.25
C ARG A 114 11.45 9.67 -4.49
N PHE A 115 10.81 9.72 -5.64
CA PHE A 115 11.51 9.96 -6.89
C PHE A 115 11.87 11.44 -7.03
N ILE A 116 13.16 11.74 -6.93
CA ILE A 116 13.70 13.09 -7.02
C ILE A 116 13.86 13.49 -8.49
N GLU A 117 13.49 14.74 -8.80
CA GLU A 117 13.65 15.37 -10.12
C GLU A 117 15.13 15.37 -10.56
N GLY A 118 15.38 15.37 -11.88
CA GLY A 118 16.72 15.44 -12.46
C GLY A 118 17.59 14.18 -12.31
N LYS A 119 17.15 13.17 -11.55
CA LYS A 119 17.83 11.86 -11.45
C LYS A 119 17.59 10.98 -12.67
N ARG A 120 18.51 10.05 -12.91
CA ARG A 120 18.38 9.04 -13.98
C ARG A 120 17.50 7.89 -13.53
N LEU A 121 16.97 7.13 -14.49
CA LEU A 121 16.19 5.92 -14.21
C LEU A 121 16.96 4.94 -13.30
N ARG A 122 18.26 4.77 -13.52
CA ARG A 122 19.09 3.87 -12.69
C ARG A 122 19.12 4.29 -11.23
N ASP A 123 19.20 5.59 -10.95
CA ASP A 123 19.18 6.08 -9.56
C ASP A 123 17.84 5.78 -8.88
N TRP A 124 16.74 5.81 -9.62
CA TRP A 124 15.41 5.44 -9.10
C TRP A 124 15.29 3.94 -8.88
N LEU A 125 15.87 3.11 -9.76
CA LEU A 125 15.93 1.66 -9.57
C LEU A 125 16.75 1.29 -8.33
N ASP A 126 17.88 1.96 -8.10
CA ASP A 126 18.69 1.77 -6.89
C ASP A 126 17.91 2.18 -5.63
N GLU A 127 17.16 3.29 -5.69
CA GLU A 127 16.28 3.71 -4.59
C GLU A 127 15.16 2.69 -4.33
N LEU A 128 14.58 2.13 -5.39
CA LEU A 128 13.58 1.06 -5.30
C LEU A 128 14.15 -0.21 -4.71
N GLN A 129 15.39 -0.59 -5.04
CA GLN A 129 16.08 -1.74 -4.45
C GLN A 129 16.33 -1.57 -2.95
N GLN A 130 16.56 -0.34 -2.49
CA GLN A 130 16.73 -0.04 -1.07
C GLN A 130 15.40 0.14 -0.32
N SER A 131 14.29 0.25 -1.05
CA SER A 131 12.96 0.48 -0.49
C SER A 131 12.40 -0.77 0.18
N LYS A 132 11.91 -0.62 1.41
CA LYS A 132 11.38 -1.75 2.20
C LYS A 132 10.13 -2.33 1.56
N TYR A 133 10.02 -3.65 1.53
CA TYR A 133 8.84 -4.40 1.10
C TYR A 133 8.39 -4.18 -0.35
N VAL A 134 9.25 -3.60 -1.19
CA VAL A 134 9.03 -3.57 -2.65
C VAL A 134 9.43 -4.93 -3.22
N LYS A 135 8.64 -5.43 -4.17
CA LYS A 135 8.99 -6.63 -4.93
C LYS A 135 9.80 -6.23 -6.15
N HIS A 136 11.07 -6.61 -6.20
CA HIS A 136 11.96 -6.28 -7.31
C HIS A 136 11.75 -7.25 -8.48
N VAL A 137 11.05 -6.81 -9.53
CA VAL A 137 10.86 -7.58 -10.77
C VAL A 137 11.62 -6.98 -11.95
N LEU A 138 12.22 -5.80 -11.77
CA LEU A 138 13.02 -5.11 -12.79
C LEU A 138 14.51 -5.37 -12.65
N GLU A 139 14.94 -6.13 -11.64
CA GLU A 139 16.35 -6.47 -11.43
C GLU A 139 16.95 -7.16 -12.66
N GLY A 140 18.09 -6.65 -13.13
CA GLY A 140 18.80 -7.16 -14.30
C GLY A 140 18.18 -6.80 -15.66
N LYS A 141 17.08 -6.05 -15.70
CA LYS A 141 16.48 -5.59 -16.96
C LYS A 141 17.21 -4.38 -17.52
N THR A 142 17.29 -4.34 -18.85
CA THR A 142 17.81 -3.19 -19.60
C THR A 142 16.78 -2.05 -19.66
N ASP A 143 17.25 -0.83 -19.89
CA ASP A 143 16.38 0.35 -20.02
C ASP A 143 15.33 0.16 -21.14
N ALA A 144 15.67 -0.55 -22.22
CA ALA A 144 14.75 -0.86 -23.32
C ALA A 144 13.65 -1.86 -22.91
N GLU A 145 13.99 -2.91 -22.15
CA GLU A 145 13.00 -3.85 -21.63
C GLU A 145 12.06 -3.18 -20.63
N ILE A 146 12.59 -2.29 -19.78
CA ILE A 146 11.78 -1.49 -18.86
C ILE A 146 10.84 -0.58 -19.66
N ALA A 147 11.33 0.07 -20.73
CA ALA A 147 10.51 0.91 -21.59
C ALA A 147 9.31 0.14 -22.17
N GLN A 148 9.58 -1.06 -22.69
CA GLN A 148 8.55 -1.93 -23.24
C GLN A 148 7.53 -2.37 -22.18
N LEU A 149 7.98 -2.69 -20.97
CA LEU A 149 7.09 -3.08 -19.85
C LEU A 149 6.20 -1.92 -19.38
N LEU A 150 6.68 -0.68 -19.51
CA LEU A 150 5.93 0.54 -19.22
C LEU A 150 4.95 0.92 -20.35
N GLY A 151 5.16 0.41 -21.56
CA GLY A 151 4.34 0.74 -22.73
C GLY A 151 4.80 2.00 -23.48
N LEU A 152 6.03 2.45 -23.24
CA LEU A 152 6.63 3.58 -23.94
C LEU A 152 6.79 3.29 -25.43
N LYS A 153 6.63 4.31 -26.27
CA LYS A 153 6.88 4.22 -27.71
C LYS A 153 8.38 4.06 -27.97
N GLU A 154 8.77 3.45 -29.09
CA GLU A 154 10.20 3.23 -29.42
C GLU A 154 11.03 4.52 -29.49
N SER A 155 10.40 5.67 -29.75
CA SER A 155 11.04 6.99 -29.75
C SER A 155 11.19 7.62 -28.35
N GLU A 156 10.61 7.01 -27.32
CA GLU A 156 10.56 7.56 -25.97
C GLU A 156 11.57 6.84 -25.07
N HIS A 157 12.51 7.62 -24.53
CA HIS A 157 13.38 7.11 -23.48
C HIS A 157 12.64 7.11 -22.14
N PRO A 158 12.77 6.07 -21.30
CA PRO A 158 12.18 6.06 -19.96
C PRO A 158 12.60 7.26 -19.10
N GLU A 159 13.83 7.74 -19.32
CA GLU A 159 14.32 8.96 -18.69
C GLU A 159 13.56 10.17 -19.24
N GLY A 160 12.85 10.88 -18.34
CA GLY A 160 12.00 12.02 -18.68
C GLY A 160 10.51 11.69 -18.83
N TRP A 161 10.14 10.41 -18.97
CA TRP A 161 8.73 9.97 -19.06
C TRP A 161 8.17 9.41 -17.75
N LEU A 162 8.86 9.66 -16.64
CA LEU A 162 8.44 9.26 -15.31
C LEU A 162 8.31 10.49 -14.43
N TYR A 163 7.14 10.71 -13.85
CA TYR A 163 6.87 11.92 -13.08
C TYR A 163 7.54 11.83 -11.70
N PRO A 164 8.43 12.77 -11.34
CA PRO A 164 9.06 12.76 -10.02
C PRO A 164 8.06 13.21 -8.95
N ASP A 165 7.84 12.36 -7.96
CA ASP A 165 7.05 12.67 -6.76
C ASP A 165 7.32 11.63 -5.66
N THR A 166 6.67 11.78 -4.52
CA THR A 166 6.56 10.78 -3.47
C THR A 166 5.40 9.83 -3.76
N TYR A 167 5.71 8.56 -4.01
CA TYR A 167 4.72 7.53 -4.30
C TYR A 167 4.48 6.66 -3.06
N SER A 168 3.22 6.59 -2.64
CA SER A 168 2.81 5.66 -1.58
C SER A 168 2.58 4.25 -2.14
N TYR A 169 2.94 3.22 -1.39
CA TYR A 169 2.77 1.82 -1.78
C TYR A 169 2.55 0.91 -0.58
N THR A 170 1.92 -0.24 -0.81
CA THR A 170 1.78 -1.31 0.20
C THR A 170 2.84 -2.39 -0.02
N ALA A 171 3.14 -3.15 1.03
CA ALA A 171 4.10 -4.25 0.93
C ALA A 171 3.70 -5.26 -0.16
N GLY A 172 4.67 -5.71 -0.96
CA GLY A 172 4.46 -6.61 -2.09
C GLY A 172 4.14 -5.90 -3.41
N THR A 173 3.96 -4.56 -3.40
CA THR A 173 3.91 -3.76 -4.63
C THR A 173 5.21 -3.94 -5.42
N THR A 174 5.11 -4.16 -6.72
CA THR A 174 6.29 -4.28 -7.59
C THR A 174 6.90 -2.93 -7.90
N ASP A 175 8.23 -2.90 -8.08
CA ASP A 175 8.96 -1.78 -8.66
C ASP A 175 8.38 -1.36 -10.02
N LEU A 176 8.00 -2.31 -10.88
CA LEU A 176 7.30 -2.04 -12.14
C LEU A 176 5.98 -1.29 -11.94
N ALA A 177 5.15 -1.68 -10.95
CA ALA A 177 3.88 -1.01 -10.68
C ALA A 177 4.10 0.43 -10.18
N LEU A 178 5.16 0.67 -9.42
CA LEU A 178 5.57 2.02 -9.00
C LEU A 178 5.97 2.88 -10.22
N LEU A 179 6.82 2.36 -11.10
CA LEU A 179 7.22 3.08 -12.31
C LEU A 179 6.05 3.31 -13.28
N LYS A 180 5.12 2.35 -13.41
CA LYS A 180 3.90 2.54 -14.22
C LYS A 180 3.05 3.70 -13.73
N ARG A 181 2.81 3.80 -12.42
CA ARG A 181 2.08 4.94 -11.85
C ARG A 181 2.78 6.27 -12.09
N ALA A 182 4.12 6.28 -12.03
CA ALA A 182 4.89 7.47 -12.35
C ALA A 182 4.80 7.83 -13.84
N HIS A 183 4.76 6.83 -14.72
CA HIS A 183 4.58 7.01 -16.16
C HIS A 183 3.19 7.54 -16.51
N GLU A 184 2.12 6.89 -16.04
CA GLU A 184 0.72 7.30 -16.26
C GLU A 184 0.48 8.74 -15.78
N ARG A 185 1.08 9.11 -14.64
CA ARG A 185 1.04 10.48 -14.14
C ARG A 185 1.77 11.46 -15.05
N MET A 186 2.92 11.06 -15.59
CA MET A 186 3.66 11.89 -16.54
C MET A 186 2.84 12.11 -17.81
N GLU A 187 2.30 11.05 -18.40
CA GLU A 187 1.46 11.14 -19.61
C GLU A 187 0.30 12.10 -19.40
N LYS A 188 -0.43 11.95 -18.29
CA LYS A 188 -1.54 12.84 -17.96
C LYS A 188 -1.08 14.29 -17.80
N THR A 189 0.02 14.53 -17.10
CA THR A 189 0.54 15.88 -16.87
C THR A 189 1.00 16.54 -18.17
N VAL A 190 1.69 15.77 -19.02
CA VAL A 190 2.14 16.23 -20.34
C VAL A 190 0.96 16.56 -21.24
N GLU A 191 -0.08 15.72 -21.24
CA GLU A 191 -1.30 15.97 -22.03
C GLU A 191 -2.01 17.24 -21.56
N GLU A 192 -2.19 17.43 -20.25
CA GLU A 192 -2.78 18.65 -19.68
C GLU A 192 -1.99 19.91 -20.05
N ILE A 193 -0.66 19.87 -19.93
CA ILE A 193 0.23 20.98 -20.31
C ILE A 193 0.15 21.21 -21.82
N TRP A 194 0.16 20.15 -22.62
CA TRP A 194 0.15 20.23 -24.07
C TRP A 194 -1.14 20.89 -24.56
N GLN A 195 -2.30 20.53 -24.02
CA GLN A 195 -3.58 21.15 -24.38
C GLN A 195 -3.68 22.62 -23.96
N GLY A 196 -3.03 23.01 -22.85
CA GLY A 196 -3.03 24.38 -22.33
C GLY A 196 -1.87 25.26 -22.80
N ARG A 197 -1.03 24.77 -23.71
CA ARG A 197 0.19 25.48 -24.15
C ARG A 197 -0.11 26.68 -25.03
N ASP A 198 0.87 27.59 -25.13
CA ASP A 198 0.86 28.64 -26.15
C ASP A 198 1.22 28.05 -27.53
N ASP A 199 0.36 28.26 -28.53
CA ASP A 199 0.57 27.80 -29.92
C ASP A 199 1.81 28.41 -30.58
N ALA A 200 2.35 29.51 -30.04
CA ALA A 200 3.58 30.12 -30.52
C ALA A 200 4.85 29.34 -30.14
N LEU A 201 4.75 28.33 -29.26
CA LEU A 201 5.88 27.50 -28.86
C LEU A 201 6.40 26.65 -30.03
N PRO A 202 7.72 26.48 -30.18
CA PRO A 202 8.32 25.80 -31.33
C PRO A 202 8.20 24.26 -31.30
N TYR A 203 7.36 23.70 -30.43
CA TYR A 203 7.24 22.25 -30.21
C TYR A 203 6.21 21.65 -31.17
N LYS A 204 6.59 20.57 -31.87
CA LYS A 204 5.71 19.88 -32.83
C LYS A 204 4.94 18.74 -32.17
N THR A 205 5.50 18.15 -31.12
CA THR A 205 4.93 17.02 -30.40
C THR A 205 5.06 17.19 -28.87
N PRO A 206 4.23 16.50 -28.08
CA PRO A 206 4.41 16.44 -26.62
C PRO A 206 5.79 15.91 -26.21
N SER A 207 6.36 14.99 -26.98
CA SER A 207 7.72 14.46 -26.75
C SER A 207 8.80 15.54 -26.89
N ASP A 208 8.63 16.52 -27.78
CA ASP A 208 9.56 17.66 -27.91
C ASP A 208 9.52 18.54 -26.64
N LEU A 209 8.33 18.72 -26.08
CA LEU A 209 8.13 19.49 -24.85
C LEU A 209 8.82 18.80 -23.66
N VAL A 210 8.62 17.48 -23.50
CA VAL A 210 9.28 16.68 -22.45
C VAL A 210 10.81 16.72 -22.61
N THR A 211 11.29 16.58 -23.85
CA THR A 211 12.74 16.66 -24.13
C THR A 211 13.30 18.03 -23.72
N MET A 212 12.62 19.11 -24.09
CA MET A 212 13.05 20.46 -23.71
C MET A 212 13.02 20.67 -22.20
N ALA A 213 11.96 20.21 -21.52
CA ALA A 213 11.85 20.28 -20.07
C ALA A 213 13.00 19.55 -19.37
N SER A 214 13.39 18.37 -19.85
CA SER A 214 14.52 17.61 -19.29
C SER A 214 15.87 18.30 -19.48
N ILE A 215 16.06 19.03 -20.59
CA ILE A 215 17.27 19.85 -20.81
C ILE A 215 17.29 21.02 -19.83
N ILE A 216 16.19 21.78 -19.73
CA ILE A 216 16.10 22.93 -18.82
C ILE A 216 16.35 22.48 -17.38
N GLU A 217 15.81 21.34 -16.97
CA GLU A 217 15.99 20.81 -15.62
C GLU A 217 17.45 20.46 -15.31
N LYS A 218 18.18 19.88 -16.28
CA LYS A 218 19.61 19.57 -16.10
C LYS A 218 20.50 20.81 -16.04
N GLU A 219 20.10 21.88 -16.73
CA GLU A 219 20.89 23.12 -16.84
C GLU A 219 20.55 24.14 -15.73
N THR A 220 19.45 23.96 -15.01
CA THR A 220 19.00 24.93 -13.99
C THR A 220 19.24 24.38 -12.59
N ALA A 221 20.16 25.00 -11.84
CA ALA A 221 20.40 24.66 -10.42
C ALA A 221 19.50 25.46 -9.45
N VAL A 222 18.92 26.59 -9.89
CA VAL A 222 18.15 27.52 -9.06
C VAL A 222 16.77 27.77 -9.67
N ASN A 223 15.70 27.51 -8.89
CA ASN A 223 14.31 27.64 -9.34
C ASN A 223 13.98 29.02 -9.97
N GLU A 224 14.57 30.10 -9.45
CA GLU A 224 14.35 31.47 -9.92
C GLU A 224 14.91 31.75 -11.31
N GLU A 225 15.89 30.94 -11.77
CA GLU A 225 16.52 31.08 -13.08
C GLU A 225 15.84 30.24 -14.16
N ARG A 226 14.97 29.28 -13.76
CA ARG A 226 14.35 28.29 -14.64
C ARG A 226 13.58 28.93 -15.79
N THR A 227 12.87 30.03 -15.55
CA THR A 227 12.14 30.79 -16.59
C THR A 227 13.08 31.48 -17.58
N LYS A 228 14.21 32.02 -17.10
CA LYS A 228 15.20 32.69 -17.98
C LYS A 228 15.91 31.67 -18.85
N VAL A 229 16.35 30.56 -18.26
CA VAL A 229 16.98 29.44 -18.98
C VAL A 229 16.03 28.88 -20.03
N ALA A 230 14.75 28.66 -19.69
CA ALA A 230 13.73 28.23 -20.63
C ALA A 230 13.59 29.18 -21.83
N SER A 231 13.55 30.50 -21.60
CA SER A 231 13.43 31.49 -22.67
C SER A 231 14.59 31.47 -23.66
N VAL A 232 15.82 31.25 -23.17
CA VAL A 232 17.02 31.14 -24.02
C VAL A 232 16.95 29.89 -24.88
N PHE A 233 16.61 28.73 -24.31
CA PHE A 233 16.52 27.49 -25.06
C PHE A 233 15.39 27.48 -26.10
N ILE A 234 14.25 28.09 -25.78
CA ILE A 234 13.13 28.27 -26.73
C ILE A 234 13.56 29.13 -27.91
N MET A 235 14.34 30.20 -27.68
CA MET A 235 14.75 31.14 -28.72
C MET A 235 15.95 30.67 -29.56
N THR A 236 16.83 29.85 -29.00
CA THR A 236 18.09 29.43 -29.66
C THR A 236 18.00 28.12 -30.43
N ARG A 237 17.01 27.25 -30.17
CA ARG A 237 16.84 26.03 -30.98
C ARG A 237 16.13 26.35 -32.31
N PRO A 238 16.74 26.02 -33.47
CA PRO A 238 16.06 26.14 -34.76
C PRO A 238 14.90 25.12 -34.87
N LYS A 239 13.86 25.51 -35.63
CA LYS A 239 12.63 24.74 -35.90
C LYS A 239 12.86 23.40 -36.60
#